data_AF-A0A7J0CFG2-F1
#
_entry.id   AF-A0A7J0CFG2-F1
#
_cell.length_a   1.000
_cell.length_b   1.000
_cell.length_c   1.000
_cell.angle_alpha   90.00
_cell.angle_beta   90.00
_cell.angle_gamma   90.00
#
_symmetry.space_group_name_H-M   'P 1'
#
loop_
_entity.id
_entity.type
_entity.pdbx_description
1 polymer ?
#
loop_
_entity_poly.entity_id
_entity_poly.type
_entity_poly.pdbx_seq_one_letter_code
_entity_poly.pdbx_strand_id
1 'polypeptide(L)'
;MFRTHGSCFVRLRLRDGTWIGGWFGASSYASAYPQNPELFLERAWRMGADGTPLGRIESSRGLYVRAADVDVIELMSPEPREGRA
;
A
#
# COMPACT_ATOMS: atom_id res chain seq x y z
N MET A 1 -4.98 7.07 -12.30
CA MET A 1 -4.56 5.65 -12.23
C MET A 1 -5.26 4.84 -11.11
N PHE A 2 -5.74 5.45 -10.01
CA PHE A 2 -6.42 4.74 -8.90
C PHE A 2 -7.98 4.75 -8.92
N ARG A 3 -8.64 5.33 -9.93
CA ARG A 3 -10.12 5.45 -9.95
C ARG A 3 -10.86 4.21 -10.47
N THR A 4 -10.16 3.20 -10.99
CA THR A 4 -10.78 2.07 -11.72
C THR A 4 -10.55 0.70 -11.11
N HIS A 5 -9.71 0.58 -10.08
CA HIS A 5 -9.49 -0.68 -9.38
C HIS A 5 -10.03 -0.54 -7.96
N GLY A 6 -10.87 -1.48 -7.54
CA GLY A 6 -11.42 -1.52 -6.19
C GLY A 6 -10.33 -1.58 -5.12
N SER A 7 -10.76 -1.66 -3.85
CA SER A 7 -9.84 -1.69 -2.72
C SER A 7 -8.77 -2.78 -2.88
N CYS A 8 -7.50 -2.44 -2.69
CA CYS A 8 -6.39 -3.36 -2.94
C CYS A 8 -5.29 -3.23 -1.88
N PHE A 9 -4.45 -4.25 -1.77
CA PHE A 9 -3.27 -4.19 -0.94
C PHE A 9 -2.13 -3.53 -1.71
N VAL A 10 -1.42 -2.62 -1.05
CA VAL A 10 -0.33 -1.85 -1.65
C VAL A 10 0.95 -2.14 -0.87
N ARG A 11 2.01 -2.47 -1.61
CA ARG A 11 3.37 -2.59 -1.07
C ARG A 11 4.23 -1.47 -1.62
N LEU A 12 5.07 -0.93 -0.75
CA LEU A 12 5.93 0.20 -1.04
C LEU A 12 7.35 -0.19 -0.64
N ARG A 13 8.29 -0.09 -1.57
CA ARG A 13 9.71 -0.22 -1.28
C ARG A 13 10.32 1.16 -1.13
N LEU A 14 10.81 1.45 0.06
CA LEU A 14 11.53 2.68 0.36
C LEU A 14 12.93 2.65 -0.26
N ARG A 15 13.53 3.83 -0.40
CA ARG A 15 14.92 4.00 -0.91
C ARG A 15 15.98 3.24 -0.12
N ASP A 16 15.74 3.02 1.16
CA ASP A 16 16.64 2.26 2.04
C ASP A 16 16.47 0.73 1.90
N GLY A 17 15.58 0.27 1.03
CA GLY A 17 15.26 -1.14 0.82
C GLY A 17 14.18 -1.68 1.76
N THR A 18 13.69 -0.88 2.72
CA THR A 18 12.62 -1.28 3.64
C THR A 18 11.30 -1.42 2.90
N TRP A 19 10.56 -2.48 3.22
CA TRP A 19 9.20 -2.65 2.76
C TRP A 19 8.20 -2.13 3.78
N ILE A 20 7.24 -1.34 3.32
CA ILE A 20 6.05 -0.96 4.07
C ILE A 20 4.81 -1.30 3.25
N GLY A 21 3.70 -1.55 3.92
CA GLY A 21 2.49 -2.02 3.24
C GLY A 21 1.24 -1.52 3.92
N GLY A 22 0.18 -1.44 3.12
CA GLY A 22 -1.11 -0.99 3.61
C GLY A 22 -2.24 -1.32 2.66
N TRP A 23 -3.46 -1.13 3.14
CA TRP A 23 -4.65 -1.28 2.32
C TRP A 23 -5.04 0.07 1.75
N PHE A 24 -5.20 0.12 0.43
CA PHE A 24 -5.79 1.24 -0.27
C PHE A 24 -7.30 0.98 -0.42
N GLY A 25 -8.09 1.70 0.38
CA GLY A 25 -9.55 1.56 0.42
C GLY A 25 -10.28 2.88 0.21
N ALA A 26 -11.52 2.97 0.67
CA ALA A 26 -12.39 4.12 0.45
C ALA A 26 -11.91 5.38 1.17
N SER A 27 -11.13 5.23 2.26
CA SER A 27 -10.55 6.35 3.00
C SER A 27 -9.09 6.61 2.64
N SER A 28 -8.59 6.02 1.55
CA SER A 28 -7.21 6.18 1.06
C SER A 28 -7.14 7.22 -0.06
N TYR A 29 -6.01 7.91 -0.19
CA TYR A 29 -5.79 8.86 -1.29
C TYR A 29 -4.36 8.76 -1.82
N ALA A 30 -4.22 9.03 -3.11
CA ALA A 30 -2.93 9.22 -3.77
C ALA A 30 -2.96 10.58 -4.47
N SER A 31 -2.06 11.48 -4.10
CA SER A 31 -1.89 12.76 -4.78
C SER A 31 -0.80 12.67 -5.83
N ALA A 32 -0.96 13.45 -6.89
CA ALA A 32 0.09 13.78 -7.84
C ALA A 32 0.05 15.29 -8.08
N TYR A 33 1.00 15.81 -8.86
CA TYR A 33 1.17 17.22 -9.21
C TYR A 33 -0.14 18.04 -9.29
N PRO A 34 -0.21 19.29 -8.78
CA PRO A 34 0.89 20.18 -8.35
C PRO A 34 1.37 20.02 -6.90
N GLN A 35 0.70 19.18 -6.12
CA GLN A 35 1.12 18.85 -4.76
C GLN A 35 2.28 17.84 -4.80
N ASN A 36 3.09 17.79 -3.74
CA ASN A 36 4.05 16.70 -3.59
C ASN A 36 3.29 15.37 -3.64
N PRO A 37 3.76 14.38 -4.42
CA PRO A 37 3.07 13.11 -4.50
C PRO A 37 3.13 12.41 -3.14
N GLU A 38 1.96 12.13 -2.59
CA GLU A 38 1.72 11.53 -1.29
C GLU A 38 0.77 10.36 -1.45
N LEU A 39 0.91 9.38 -0.56
CA LEU A 39 0.05 8.22 -0.48
C LEU A 39 -0.39 8.02 0.96
N PHE A 40 -1.71 8.00 1.16
CA PHE A 40 -2.32 7.60 2.42
C PHE A 40 -3.03 6.26 2.24
N LEU A 41 -2.68 5.29 3.09
CA LEU A 41 -3.31 3.97 3.19
C LEU A 41 -4.10 3.91 4.49
N GLU A 42 -5.38 3.53 4.42
CA GLU A 42 -6.28 3.55 5.58
C GLU A 42 -5.95 2.51 6.66
N ARG A 43 -5.14 1.51 6.33
CA ARG A 43 -4.72 0.45 7.24
C ARG A 43 -3.26 0.10 6.97
N ALA A 44 -2.48 -0.08 8.02
CA ALA A 44 -1.06 -0.41 7.95
C ALA A 44 -0.80 -1.90 8.19
N TRP A 45 0.19 -2.45 7.49
CA TRP A 45 0.68 -3.82 7.66
C TRP A 45 2.17 -3.83 7.97
N ARG A 46 2.56 -4.80 8.80
CA ARG A 46 3.96 -5.21 8.93
C ARG A 46 4.37 -5.99 7.70
N MET A 47 5.56 -5.69 7.19
CA MET A 47 6.15 -6.35 6.03
C MET A 47 7.43 -7.05 6.43
N GLY A 48 7.73 -8.17 5.78
CA GLY A 48 9.02 -8.82 5.80
C GLY A 48 10.04 -8.05 4.97
N ALA A 49 11.32 -8.38 5.14
CA ALA A 49 12.42 -7.79 4.37
C ALA A 49 12.34 -8.09 2.86
N ASP A 50 11.57 -9.11 2.49
CA ASP A 50 11.29 -9.56 1.12
C ASP A 50 10.00 -8.95 0.54
N GLY A 51 9.30 -8.09 1.30
CA GLY A 51 8.00 -7.54 0.89
C GLY A 51 6.82 -8.48 1.14
N THR A 52 6.98 -9.53 1.95
CA THR A 52 5.88 -10.41 2.34
C THR A 52 5.02 -9.75 3.43
N PRO A 53 3.68 -9.66 3.29
CA PRO A 53 2.83 -9.12 4.36
C PRO A 53 2.79 -10.07 5.55
N LEU A 54 3.25 -9.60 6.72
CA LEU A 54 3.33 -10.40 7.94
C LEU A 54 2.10 -10.28 8.83
N GLY A 55 1.40 -9.14 8.80
CA GLY A 55 0.18 -8.96 9.57
C GLY A 55 -0.24 -7.50 9.72
N ARG A 56 -1.52 -7.27 10.01
CA ARG A 56 -2.07 -5.94 10.19
C ARG A 56 -1.63 -5.32 11.51
N ILE A 57 -1.40 -4.01 11.50
CA ILE A 57 -1.13 -3.21 12.70
C ILE A 57 -2.46 -2.69 13.22
N GLU A 58 -3.05 -3.38 14.21
CA GLU A 58 -4.41 -3.09 14.71
C GLU A 58 -4.56 -1.71 15.38
N SER A 59 -3.47 -1.15 15.93
CA SER A 59 -3.49 0.17 16.59
C SER A 59 -3.12 1.33 15.65
N SER A 60 -3.04 1.10 14.34
CA SER A 60 -2.73 2.15 13.37
C SER A 60 -4.00 2.79 12.79
N ARG A 61 -4.00 4.11 12.66
CA ARG A 61 -5.04 4.89 11.95
C ARG A 61 -4.80 4.98 10.44
N GLY A 62 -3.74 4.34 9.94
CA GLY A 62 -3.31 4.39 8.55
C GLY A 62 -1.82 4.63 8.41
N LEU A 63 -1.37 4.72 7.17
CA LEU A 63 0.01 4.94 6.78
C LEU A 63 0.03 6.17 5.87
N TYR A 64 0.76 7.20 6.25
CA TYR A 64 1.05 8.33 5.38
C TYR A 64 2.49 8.20 4.87
N VAL A 65 2.66 8.23 3.56
CA VAL A 65 3.94 8.00 2.89
C VAL A 65 4.16 9.10 1.87
N ARG A 66 5.35 9.71 1.95
CA ARG A 66 5.81 10.63 0.91
C ARG A 66 6.30 9.82 -0.26
N ALA A 67 5.72 9.99 -1.44
CA ALA A 67 6.14 9.23 -2.62
C ALA A 67 7.59 9.54 -3.02
N ALA A 68 8.13 10.69 -2.60
CA ALA A 68 9.54 11.03 -2.78
C ALA A 68 10.50 10.03 -2.13
N ASP A 69 10.09 9.36 -1.04
CA ASP A 69 10.90 8.37 -0.30
C ASP A 69 10.70 6.94 -0.82
N VAL A 70 9.83 6.75 -1.81
CA VAL A 70 9.42 5.45 -2.35
C VAL A 70 10.05 5.24 -3.73
N ASP A 71 10.73 4.10 -3.91
CA ASP A 71 11.28 3.70 -5.21
C ASP A 71 10.28 2.89 -6.03
N VAL A 72 9.48 2.05 -5.37
CA VAL A 72 8.56 1.13 -6.03
C VAL A 72 7.22 1.09 -5.30
N ILE A 73 6.12 1.21 -6.06
CA ILE A 73 4.75 1.00 -5.58
C ILE A 73 4.17 -0.21 -6.32
N GLU A 74 3.77 -1.23 -5.58
CA GLU A 74 3.11 -2.41 -6.12
C GLU A 74 1.65 -2.44 -5.68
N LEU A 75 0.75 -2.57 -6.64
CA LEU A 75 -0.68 -2.74 -6.40
C LEU A 75 -1.01 -4.22 -6.57
N MET A 76 -1.31 -4.87 -5.45
CA MET A 76 -1.65 -6.29 -5.46
C MET A 76 -3.11 -6.44 -5.86
N SER A 77 -3.36 -7.16 -6.95
CA SER A 77 -4.72 -7.65 -7.21
C SER A 77 -5.15 -8.53 -6.04
N PRO A 78 -6.42 -8.46 -5.59
CA PRO A 78 -6.96 -9.58 -4.82
C PRO A 78 -6.79 -10.80 -5.71
N GLU A 79 -6.06 -11.83 -5.24
CA GLU A 79 -5.93 -13.05 -6.04
C GLU A 79 -7.33 -13.48 -6.50
N PRO A 80 -7.48 -13.94 -7.76
CA PRO A 80 -8.67 -14.70 -8.08
C PRO A 80 -8.72 -15.81 -7.03
N ARG A 81 -9.83 -15.92 -6.30
CA ARG A 81 -10.08 -17.09 -5.45
C ARG A 81 -10.17 -18.31 -6.39
N GLU A 82 -9.05 -18.85 -6.82
CA GLU A 82 -9.00 -20.11 -7.54
C GLU A 82 -9.24 -21.23 -6.55
N GLY A 83 -10.36 -21.92 -6.74
CA GLY A 83 -10.55 -23.30 -6.30
C GLY A 83 -10.80 -23.52 -4.81
N ARG A 84 -12.04 -23.27 -4.35
CA ARG A 84 -12.63 -24.17 -3.34
C ARG A 84 -13.18 -25.38 -4.10
N ALA A 85 -12.40 -26.45 -4.18
CA ALA A 85 -12.91 -27.78 -4.52
C ALA A 85 -13.76 -28.34 -3.36
#